data_AF-A0A3N7D004-F1
#
_entry.id   AF-A0A3N7D004-F1
#
_cell.length_a   1.000
_cell.length_b   1.000
_cell.length_c   1.000
_cell.angle_alpha   90.00
_cell.angle_beta   90.00
_cell.angle_gamma   90.00
#
_symmetry.space_group_name_H-M   'P 1'
#
loop_
_entity.id
_entity.type
_entity.pdbx_description
1 polymer ?
#
loop_
_entity_poly.entity_id
_entity_poly.type
_entity_poly.pdbx_seq_one_letter_code
_entity_poly.pdbx_strand_id
1 'polypeptide(L)'
;MTPNIFLAFSNSEQARLTNLSKEDELIYGILLEDSKENGYDIIRESFATPEVINQRFAEWGNEIAVFHFSGHAGNHALLIDDRAINATGLAYHLEQSARNGILKLVVLNGCSTVGQVKLLLKLGVPAVIATNASVDDVAAKEFSTWFYRNLARGSMDIKAAFLNALVYAQNVTIGQLDLKNKEARGISFLNERDPNEPLWEVFFCRDGDVSLNPLPKVRPVVNGSFEANTLLRDAIYHAMVKAKNEKFSVMETQIRNMMTVEERDIEDESVKALPLPIGEHLRKLFCPSDEGDLNGYDKVNVRRLEQICRLYATTMELLSCIVICLIWEVKGSERLPDEVAQPLREHFALSGEERSVFAYAEFLRKILAFWMGQPVDKQFLSELSEIYRLLTVKGDVDDDNFLSACEFLEVLRQRIANGSPIRVDEIPNLCADAEGWLARIMGALGFLYEYHLTSVQAISILKHRFNPRPSFSHSVVKLTRVNGSAKYIYELNECLSCQGVVLMKGKMLVKEGGNKILVAGDDDLKFLNLSPFIFDALAFDSVGKSKIVILNEYQEQKDCYQFKDICKPDSVIDFEFVENRNRFSTVKMELEHYRTDMLGINKNDND
;
A
#
# COMPACT_ATOMS: atom_id res chain seq x y z
N MET A 1 -9.39 -34.50 4.96
CA MET A 1 -9.38 -34.04 6.35
C MET A 1 -9.27 -32.54 6.30
N THR A 2 -10.16 -31.84 6.98
CA THR A 2 -10.16 -30.39 7.00
C THR A 2 -9.15 -29.94 8.05
N PRO A 3 -8.08 -29.23 7.68
CA PRO A 3 -7.14 -28.68 8.65
C PRO A 3 -7.81 -27.58 9.48
N ASN A 4 -7.55 -27.56 10.79
CA ASN A 4 -8.24 -26.69 11.74
C ASN A 4 -7.27 -25.71 12.42
N ILE A 5 -7.79 -24.56 12.84
CA ILE A 5 -7.07 -23.59 13.68
C ILE A 5 -7.63 -23.68 15.10
N PHE A 6 -6.77 -23.92 16.08
CA PHE A 6 -7.17 -23.95 17.48
C PHE A 6 -6.67 -22.71 18.22
N LEU A 7 -7.61 -21.90 18.70
CA LEU A 7 -7.37 -20.71 19.53
C LEU A 7 -7.76 -21.01 20.98
N ALA A 8 -6.81 -20.88 21.89
CA ALA A 8 -7.01 -21.06 23.33
C ALA A 8 -6.62 -19.78 24.08
N PHE A 9 -7.60 -19.14 24.72
CA PHE A 9 -7.40 -17.95 25.54
C PHE A 9 -7.64 -18.30 27.01
N SER A 10 -6.68 -17.98 27.88
CA SER A 10 -6.83 -18.23 29.32
C SER A 10 -6.51 -16.98 30.13
N ASN A 11 -7.52 -16.49 30.84
CA ASN A 11 -7.39 -15.32 31.71
C ASN A 11 -7.35 -15.76 33.18
N SER A 12 -6.48 -15.12 33.97
CA SER A 12 -6.40 -15.36 35.42
C SER A 12 -7.55 -14.65 36.12
N GLU A 13 -8.16 -15.28 37.14
CA GLU A 13 -9.11 -14.55 38.00
C GLU A 13 -8.38 -13.57 38.93
N GLN A 14 -7.13 -13.85 39.27
CA GLN A 14 -6.31 -13.08 40.20
C GLN A 14 -5.55 -11.93 39.53
N ALA A 15 -5.17 -12.10 38.26
CA ALA A 15 -4.41 -11.11 37.49
C ALA A 15 -5.01 -10.95 36.08
N ARG A 16 -6.17 -10.31 35.96
CA ARG A 16 -6.87 -10.21 34.66
C ARG A 16 -6.09 -9.41 33.62
N LEU A 17 -5.93 -10.01 32.44
CA LEU A 17 -5.51 -9.33 31.21
C LEU A 17 -6.73 -8.65 30.59
N THR A 18 -6.71 -7.32 30.54
CA THR A 18 -7.88 -6.51 30.15
C THR A 18 -8.18 -6.53 28.66
N ASN A 19 -7.17 -6.74 27.83
CA ASN A 19 -7.30 -6.74 26.37
C ASN A 19 -7.43 -8.15 25.78
N LEU A 20 -7.24 -9.21 26.56
CA LEU A 20 -7.32 -10.60 26.09
C LEU A 20 -8.66 -10.93 25.43
N SER A 21 -9.79 -10.45 25.98
CA SER A 21 -11.11 -10.65 25.35
C SER A 21 -11.25 -9.92 24.01
N LYS A 22 -10.61 -8.75 23.85
CA LYS A 22 -10.59 -8.03 22.57
C LYS A 22 -9.67 -8.71 21.57
N GLU A 23 -8.51 -9.22 22.03
CA GLU A 23 -7.61 -10.04 21.20
C GLU A 23 -8.37 -11.24 20.62
N ASP A 24 -9.07 -11.99 21.47
CA ASP A 24 -9.89 -13.13 21.08
C ASP A 24 -10.97 -12.76 20.03
N GLU A 25 -11.77 -11.73 20.29
CA GLU A 25 -12.81 -11.27 19.35
C GLU A 25 -12.24 -10.86 17.99
N LEU A 26 -11.12 -10.12 17.98
CA LEU A 26 -10.49 -9.63 16.75
C LEU A 26 -9.88 -10.77 15.92
N ILE A 27 -9.13 -11.67 16.56
CA ILE A 27 -8.53 -12.82 15.87
C ILE A 27 -9.62 -13.73 15.31
N TYR A 28 -10.64 -14.02 16.11
CA TYR A 28 -11.76 -14.85 15.65
C TYR A 28 -12.49 -14.22 14.47
N GLY A 29 -12.77 -12.91 14.49
CA GLY A 29 -13.39 -12.20 13.38
C GLY A 29 -12.57 -12.32 12.09
N ILE A 30 -11.26 -12.06 12.17
CA ILE A 30 -10.33 -12.16 11.02
C ILE A 30 -10.34 -13.57 10.42
N LEU A 31 -10.22 -14.59 11.27
CA LEU A 31 -10.14 -15.97 10.80
C LEU A 31 -11.49 -16.48 10.31
N LEU A 32 -12.62 -16.06 10.92
CA LEU A 32 -13.95 -16.49 10.51
C LEU A 32 -14.30 -15.98 9.12
N GLU A 33 -13.90 -14.76 8.78
CA GLU A 33 -14.04 -14.23 7.42
C GLU A 33 -13.21 -15.06 6.44
N ASP A 34 -11.93 -15.28 6.74
CA ASP A 34 -11.02 -16.03 5.89
C ASP A 34 -11.43 -17.51 5.75
N SER A 35 -12.00 -18.11 6.79
CA SER A 35 -12.46 -19.50 6.79
C SER A 35 -13.65 -19.73 5.88
N LYS A 36 -14.54 -18.74 5.69
CA LYS A 36 -15.65 -18.80 4.71
C LYS A 36 -15.12 -19.01 3.29
N GLU A 37 -13.97 -18.42 2.97
CA GLU A 37 -13.37 -18.48 1.63
C GLU A 37 -12.39 -19.64 1.47
N ASN A 38 -11.68 -20.00 2.55
CA ASN A 38 -10.58 -20.96 2.52
C ASN A 38 -10.92 -22.32 3.12
N GLY A 39 -12.13 -22.51 3.67
CA GLY A 39 -12.71 -23.83 3.97
C GLY A 39 -12.06 -24.61 5.11
N TYR A 40 -11.54 -23.93 6.13
CA TYR A 40 -11.05 -24.55 7.38
C TYR A 40 -11.98 -24.27 8.56
N ASP A 41 -11.88 -25.06 9.63
CA ASP A 41 -12.65 -24.83 10.86
C ASP A 41 -11.81 -24.11 11.93
N ILE A 42 -12.48 -23.32 12.77
CA ILE A 42 -11.89 -22.59 13.89
C ILE A 42 -12.42 -23.19 15.19
N ILE A 43 -11.54 -23.79 15.98
CA ILE A 43 -11.81 -24.27 17.32
C ILE A 43 -11.45 -23.11 18.25
N ARG A 44 -12.45 -22.44 18.84
CA ARG A 44 -12.25 -21.28 19.72
C ARG A 44 -12.62 -21.62 21.15
N GLU A 45 -11.68 -21.43 22.08
CA GLU A 45 -11.90 -21.54 23.52
C GLU A 45 -11.52 -20.23 24.22
N SER A 46 -12.50 -19.35 24.42
CA SER A 46 -12.33 -18.02 25.06
C SER A 46 -12.00 -18.08 26.55
N PHE A 47 -12.30 -19.21 27.21
CA PHE A 47 -12.07 -19.46 28.62
C PHE A 47 -11.42 -20.84 28.80
N ALA A 48 -10.25 -21.00 28.18
CA ALA A 48 -9.56 -22.28 28.13
C ALA A 48 -9.13 -22.73 29.54
N THR A 49 -9.49 -23.97 29.88
CA THR A 49 -9.06 -24.71 31.07
C THR A 49 -8.22 -25.92 30.65
N PRO A 50 -7.39 -26.50 31.53
CA PRO A 50 -6.63 -27.71 31.21
C PRO A 50 -7.50 -28.87 30.71
N GLU A 51 -8.68 -29.06 31.30
CA GLU A 51 -9.61 -30.12 30.96
C GLU A 51 -10.20 -29.92 29.56
N VAL A 52 -10.62 -28.70 29.23
CA VAL A 52 -11.15 -28.35 27.91
C VAL A 52 -10.07 -28.49 26.84
N ILE A 53 -8.85 -28.00 27.09
CA ILE A 53 -7.75 -28.12 26.12
C ILE A 53 -7.43 -29.59 25.82
N ASN A 54 -7.36 -30.45 26.85
CA ASN A 54 -7.13 -31.88 26.65
C ASN A 54 -8.27 -32.54 25.86
N GLN A 55 -9.52 -32.15 26.11
CA GLN A 55 -10.67 -32.61 25.33
C GLN A 55 -10.53 -32.20 23.86
N ARG A 56 -10.18 -30.93 23.59
CA ARG A 56 -9.98 -30.43 22.21
C ARG A 56 -8.85 -31.14 21.48
N PHE A 57 -7.74 -31.43 22.16
CA PHE A 57 -6.68 -32.24 21.57
C PHE A 57 -7.08 -33.70 21.34
N ALA A 58 -7.93 -34.29 22.18
CA ALA A 58 -8.45 -35.62 21.94
C ALA A 58 -9.40 -35.68 20.73
N GLU A 59 -10.20 -34.63 20.52
CA GLU A 59 -11.17 -34.52 19.43
C GLU A 59 -10.52 -34.16 18.09
N TRP A 60 -9.59 -33.19 18.08
CA TRP A 60 -9.03 -32.61 16.84
C TRP A 60 -7.51 -32.57 16.77
N GLY A 61 -6.78 -33.10 17.76
CA GLY A 61 -5.32 -32.96 17.86
C GLY A 61 -4.50 -33.55 16.71
N ASN A 62 -5.13 -34.26 15.77
CA ASN A 62 -4.50 -34.78 14.55
C ASN A 62 -4.66 -33.85 13.36
N GLU A 63 -5.55 -32.86 13.44
CA GLU A 63 -5.97 -32.01 12.33
C GLU A 63 -5.61 -30.53 12.56
N ILE A 64 -4.86 -30.21 13.61
CA ILE A 64 -4.49 -28.82 13.94
C ILE A 64 -3.36 -28.34 13.02
N ALA A 65 -3.64 -27.35 12.19
CA ALA A 65 -2.67 -26.66 11.34
C ALA A 65 -2.00 -25.49 12.06
N VAL A 66 -2.76 -24.77 12.89
CA VAL A 66 -2.24 -23.67 13.71
C VAL A 66 -2.79 -23.80 15.12
N PHE A 67 -1.89 -23.74 16.11
CA PHE A 67 -2.26 -23.63 17.53
C PHE A 67 -1.85 -22.27 18.07
N HIS A 68 -2.81 -21.54 18.63
CA HIS A 68 -2.60 -20.25 19.28
C HIS A 68 -2.97 -20.34 20.75
N PHE A 69 -2.06 -19.94 21.61
CA PHE A 69 -2.32 -19.73 23.02
C PHE A 69 -2.03 -18.28 23.40
N SER A 70 -2.98 -17.61 24.05
CA SER A 70 -2.77 -16.29 24.68
C SER A 70 -3.24 -16.29 26.12
N GLY A 71 -2.42 -15.75 27.02
CA GLY A 71 -2.66 -15.76 28.46
C GLY A 71 -1.40 -15.66 29.30
N HIS A 72 -1.53 -15.94 30.60
CA HIS A 72 -0.38 -15.96 31.50
C HIS A 72 0.55 -17.14 31.22
N ALA A 73 1.86 -16.87 31.25
CA ALA A 73 2.88 -17.90 31.05
C ALA A 73 4.14 -17.58 31.86
N GLY A 74 4.97 -18.59 32.06
CA GLY A 74 6.31 -18.46 32.61
C GLY A 74 7.27 -19.51 32.04
N ASN A 75 8.54 -19.42 32.42
CA ASN A 75 9.66 -20.18 31.84
C ASN A 75 9.44 -21.70 31.68
N HIS A 76 8.63 -22.33 32.54
CA HIS A 76 8.43 -23.78 32.56
C HIS A 76 6.96 -24.23 32.48
N ALA A 77 6.01 -23.29 32.43
CA ALA A 77 4.58 -23.61 32.44
C ALA A 77 3.75 -22.53 31.74
N LEU A 78 2.71 -22.95 31.02
CA LEU A 78 1.60 -22.08 30.67
C LEU A 78 0.64 -22.08 31.85
N LEU A 79 0.16 -20.89 32.27
CA LEU A 79 -0.86 -20.78 33.30
C LEU A 79 -2.21 -20.75 32.61
N ILE A 80 -3.00 -21.80 32.83
CA ILE A 80 -4.33 -21.97 32.26
C ILE A 80 -5.30 -22.11 33.41
N ASP A 81 -6.23 -21.16 33.56
CA ASP A 81 -7.16 -21.09 34.69
C ASP A 81 -6.45 -21.09 36.06
N ASP A 82 -5.41 -20.25 36.20
CA ASP A 82 -4.55 -20.17 37.40
C ASP A 82 -3.80 -21.48 37.78
N ARG A 83 -3.81 -22.49 36.89
CA ARG A 83 -3.09 -23.75 37.05
C ARG A 83 -1.94 -23.85 36.08
N ALA A 84 -0.77 -24.24 36.58
CA ALA A 84 0.39 -24.53 35.75
C ALA A 84 0.16 -25.83 34.95
N ILE A 85 0.08 -25.73 33.62
CA ILE A 85 0.12 -26.89 32.74
C ILE A 85 1.57 -27.21 32.39
N ASN A 86 1.88 -28.51 32.42
CA ASN A 86 3.16 -29.01 31.95
C ASN A 86 3.26 -28.85 30.41
N ALA A 87 4.12 -27.93 29.98
CA ALA A 87 4.41 -27.66 28.57
C ALA A 87 4.82 -28.90 27.76
N THR A 88 5.31 -29.94 28.44
CA THR A 88 5.64 -31.23 27.83
C THR A 88 4.39 -31.92 27.26
N GLY A 89 3.28 -31.90 28.00
CA GLY A 89 2.02 -32.52 27.55
C GLY A 89 1.47 -31.86 26.29
N LEU A 90 1.48 -30.52 26.26
CA LEU A 90 1.08 -29.74 25.09
C LEU A 90 1.90 -30.10 23.85
N ALA A 91 3.23 -30.19 23.99
CA ALA A 91 4.11 -30.52 22.88
C ALA A 91 3.84 -31.92 22.31
N TYR A 92 3.53 -32.90 23.16
CA TYR A 92 3.13 -34.25 22.72
C TYR A 92 1.77 -34.31 22.03
N HIS A 93 0.79 -33.49 22.47
CA HIS A 93 -0.49 -33.39 21.77
C HIS A 93 -0.35 -32.86 20.34
N LEU A 94 0.60 -31.95 20.12
CA LEU A 94 0.87 -31.36 18.81
C LEU A 94 1.79 -32.23 17.91
N GLU A 95 2.48 -33.22 18.49
CA GLU A 95 3.41 -34.09 17.77
C GLU A 95 2.73 -34.85 16.62
N GLN A 96 1.49 -35.30 16.81
CA GLN A 96 0.80 -36.09 15.81
C GLN A 96 0.40 -35.25 14.58
N SER A 97 -0.13 -34.04 14.78
CA SER A 97 -0.35 -33.09 13.67
C SER A 97 0.94 -32.66 12.99
N ALA A 98 2.05 -32.53 13.74
CA ALA A 98 3.36 -32.23 13.18
C ALA A 98 3.88 -33.37 12.29
N ARG A 99 3.83 -34.62 12.76
CA ARG A 99 4.25 -35.81 12.00
C ARG A 99 3.43 -36.04 10.74
N ASN A 100 2.12 -35.72 10.79
CA ASN A 100 1.23 -35.80 9.63
C ASN A 100 1.45 -34.64 8.63
N GLY A 101 2.34 -33.69 8.95
CA GLY A 101 2.63 -32.53 8.11
C GLY A 101 1.50 -31.50 8.06
N ILE A 102 0.51 -31.59 8.95
CA ILE A 102 -0.63 -30.69 9.04
C ILE A 102 -0.25 -29.44 9.83
N LEU A 103 0.38 -29.61 11.01
CA LEU A 103 0.80 -28.50 11.85
C LEU A 103 1.88 -27.68 11.15
N LYS A 104 1.63 -26.37 11.01
CA LYS A 104 2.53 -25.40 10.39
C LYS A 104 3.11 -24.43 11.40
N LEU A 105 2.30 -23.99 12.37
CA LEU A 105 2.67 -22.92 13.28
C LEU A 105 2.09 -23.13 14.68
N VAL A 106 2.89 -22.83 15.69
CA VAL A 106 2.47 -22.66 17.09
C VAL A 106 2.76 -21.22 17.53
N VAL A 107 1.79 -20.54 18.12
CA VAL A 107 1.95 -19.18 18.67
C VAL A 107 1.70 -19.24 20.18
N LEU A 108 2.70 -18.87 20.97
CA LEU A 108 2.66 -18.82 22.43
C LEU A 108 2.73 -17.36 22.89
N ASN A 109 1.59 -16.67 22.83
CA ASN A 109 1.45 -15.26 23.18
C ASN A 109 1.23 -15.07 24.70
N GLY A 110 2.27 -15.37 25.47
CA GLY A 110 2.29 -15.17 26.92
C GLY A 110 3.71 -14.91 27.39
N CYS A 111 3.89 -14.40 28.61
CA CYS A 111 5.20 -14.02 29.13
C CYS A 111 6.18 -15.22 29.20
N SER A 112 7.42 -15.03 28.74
CA SER A 112 8.54 -15.98 28.94
C SER A 112 8.27 -17.43 28.50
N THR A 113 7.77 -17.61 27.27
CA THR A 113 7.39 -18.92 26.69
C THR A 113 8.53 -19.64 25.94
N VAL A 114 9.71 -19.02 25.80
CA VAL A 114 10.87 -19.60 25.08
C VAL A 114 11.31 -20.96 25.63
N GLY A 115 11.16 -21.22 26.92
CA GLY A 115 11.52 -22.51 27.54
C GLY A 115 10.82 -23.73 26.92
N GLN A 116 9.69 -23.52 26.20
CA GLN A 116 8.89 -24.58 25.58
C GLN A 116 9.28 -24.83 24.11
N VAL A 117 9.92 -23.86 23.47
CA VAL A 117 10.26 -23.88 22.03
C VAL A 117 11.16 -25.07 21.68
N LYS A 118 12.18 -25.33 22.51
CA LYS A 118 13.15 -26.40 22.25
C LYS A 118 12.50 -27.78 22.12
N LEU A 119 11.49 -28.05 22.95
CA LEU A 119 10.77 -29.32 22.92
C LEU A 119 9.85 -29.39 21.70
N LEU A 120 9.09 -28.33 21.41
CA LEU A 120 8.20 -28.25 20.24
C LEU A 120 8.97 -28.49 18.93
N LEU A 121 10.09 -27.79 18.72
CA LEU A 121 10.92 -27.98 17.53
C LEU A 121 11.53 -29.40 17.46
N LYS A 122 11.95 -29.96 18.60
CA LYS A 122 12.48 -31.34 18.65
C LYS A 122 11.42 -32.38 18.27
N LEU A 123 10.15 -32.15 18.60
CA LEU A 123 9.02 -33.01 18.23
C LEU A 123 8.54 -32.80 16.79
N GLY A 124 9.21 -31.94 16.01
CA GLY A 124 8.95 -31.74 14.60
C GLY A 124 7.96 -30.63 14.27
N VAL A 125 7.63 -29.75 15.24
CA VAL A 125 6.86 -28.54 14.95
C VAL A 125 7.67 -27.64 14.00
N PRO A 126 7.14 -27.24 12.82
CA PRO A 126 7.94 -26.52 11.84
C PRO A 126 8.36 -25.12 12.29
N ALA A 127 7.42 -24.36 12.87
CA ALA A 127 7.63 -23.00 13.34
C ALA A 127 6.90 -22.73 14.66
N VAL A 128 7.53 -21.95 15.54
CA VAL A 128 7.02 -21.55 16.85
C VAL A 128 7.28 -20.05 17.05
N ILE A 129 6.25 -19.28 17.36
CA ILE A 129 6.37 -17.89 17.83
C ILE A 129 6.24 -17.90 19.35
N ALA A 130 7.20 -17.30 20.04
CA ALA A 130 7.23 -17.25 21.51
C ALA A 130 7.86 -15.93 22.00
N THR A 131 7.71 -15.63 23.30
CA THR A 131 8.28 -14.44 23.93
C THR A 131 9.38 -14.82 24.92
N ASN A 132 10.47 -14.05 24.96
CA ASN A 132 11.60 -14.31 25.87
C ASN A 132 11.47 -13.60 27.23
N ALA A 133 10.62 -12.57 27.34
CA ALA A 133 10.39 -11.84 28.58
C ALA A 133 8.91 -11.43 28.72
N SER A 134 8.61 -10.60 29.71
CA SER A 134 7.28 -10.03 29.89
C SER A 134 6.89 -9.13 28.73
N VAL A 135 5.66 -9.28 28.25
CA VAL A 135 5.06 -8.48 27.18
C VAL A 135 3.86 -7.71 27.71
N ASP A 136 3.67 -6.48 27.24
CA ASP A 136 2.52 -5.64 27.60
C ASP A 136 1.22 -6.18 26.97
N ASP A 137 0.10 -6.08 27.70
CA ASP A 137 -1.22 -6.60 27.30
C ASP A 137 -1.75 -5.92 26.02
N VAL A 138 -1.53 -4.62 25.86
CA VAL A 138 -1.94 -3.89 24.64
C VAL A 138 -1.07 -4.30 23.46
N ALA A 139 0.25 -4.39 23.67
CA ALA A 139 1.20 -4.81 22.65
C ALA A 139 0.95 -6.25 22.18
N ALA A 140 0.63 -7.17 23.10
CA ALA A 140 0.31 -8.56 22.79
C ALA A 140 -0.96 -8.69 21.94
N LYS A 141 -2.00 -7.93 22.28
CA LYS A 141 -3.23 -7.85 21.51
C LYS A 141 -3.01 -7.29 20.10
N GLU A 142 -2.27 -6.19 19.97
CA GLU A 142 -1.95 -5.61 18.65
C GLU A 142 -1.10 -6.58 17.81
N PHE A 143 -0.07 -7.20 18.40
CA PHE A 143 0.78 -8.17 17.72
C PHE A 143 -0.06 -9.30 17.11
N SER A 144 -0.88 -10.00 17.90
CA SER A 144 -1.66 -11.12 17.40
C SER A 144 -2.69 -10.69 16.37
N THR A 145 -3.36 -9.54 16.58
CA THR A 145 -4.35 -9.02 15.64
C THR A 145 -3.73 -8.77 14.28
N TRP A 146 -2.61 -8.04 14.22
CA TRP A 146 -1.94 -7.74 12.96
C TRP A 146 -1.29 -8.98 12.36
N PHE A 147 -0.77 -9.90 13.18
CA PHE A 147 -0.22 -11.16 12.70
C PHE A 147 -1.25 -11.99 11.94
N TYR A 148 -2.43 -12.24 12.52
CA TYR A 148 -3.48 -12.99 11.83
C TYR A 148 -4.10 -12.20 10.67
N ARG A 149 -4.21 -10.88 10.77
CA ARG A 149 -4.66 -10.03 9.65
C ARG A 149 -3.73 -10.16 8.44
N ASN A 150 -2.42 -10.11 8.69
CA ASN A 150 -1.39 -10.24 7.66
C ASN A 150 -1.39 -11.63 7.02
N LEU A 151 -1.62 -12.68 7.81
CA LEU A 151 -1.73 -14.05 7.29
C LEU A 151 -3.00 -14.26 6.45
N ALA A 152 -4.16 -13.88 6.99
CA ALA A 152 -5.46 -14.09 6.33
C ALA A 152 -5.62 -13.18 5.12
N ARG A 153 -5.61 -11.86 5.35
CA ARG A 153 -5.91 -10.87 4.31
C ARG A 153 -4.70 -10.58 3.45
N GLY A 154 -3.53 -10.41 4.05
CA GLY A 154 -2.29 -10.10 3.33
C GLY A 154 -1.69 -11.30 2.58
N SER A 155 -2.20 -12.51 2.79
CA SER A 155 -1.63 -13.76 2.26
C SER A 155 -0.12 -13.90 2.54
N MET A 156 0.36 -13.31 3.64
CA MET A 156 1.78 -13.32 3.99
C MET A 156 2.26 -14.71 4.41
N ASP A 157 3.56 -14.94 4.27
CA ASP A 157 4.23 -16.01 4.99
C ASP A 157 4.41 -15.66 6.49
N ILE A 158 4.74 -16.66 7.31
CA ILE A 158 4.95 -16.48 8.76
C ILE A 158 5.98 -15.38 9.03
N LYS A 159 7.09 -15.36 8.30
CA LYS A 159 8.19 -14.40 8.54
C LYS A 159 7.77 -12.96 8.28
N ALA A 160 7.13 -12.70 7.15
CA ALA A 160 6.64 -11.38 6.77
C ALA A 160 5.52 -10.91 7.72
N ALA A 161 4.56 -11.78 8.01
CA ALA A 161 3.45 -11.46 8.93
C ALA A 161 3.97 -11.13 10.33
N PHE A 162 4.97 -11.88 10.79
CA PHE A 162 5.63 -11.65 12.07
C PHE A 162 6.34 -10.29 12.13
N LEU A 163 7.21 -9.99 11.15
CA LEU A 163 7.94 -8.72 11.12
C LEU A 163 7.01 -7.51 11.03
N ASN A 164 5.97 -7.61 10.21
CA ASN A 164 4.99 -6.55 10.07
C ASN A 164 4.16 -6.37 11.36
N ALA A 165 3.71 -7.45 12.00
CA ALA A 165 3.01 -7.38 13.28
C ALA A 165 3.85 -6.75 14.41
N LEU A 166 5.17 -6.95 14.41
CA LEU A 166 6.08 -6.27 15.34
C LEU A 166 6.07 -4.75 15.19
N VAL A 167 5.97 -4.22 13.96
CA VAL A 167 5.89 -2.78 13.70
C VAL A 167 4.63 -2.20 14.36
N TYR A 168 3.50 -2.87 14.22
CA TYR A 168 2.25 -2.42 14.84
C TYR A 168 2.29 -2.52 16.37
N ALA A 169 2.87 -3.60 16.92
CA ALA A 169 3.08 -3.73 18.37
C ALA A 169 4.03 -2.64 18.92
N GLN A 170 5.05 -2.24 18.15
CA GLN A 170 5.95 -1.16 18.53
C GLN A 170 5.23 0.19 18.65
N ASN A 171 4.26 0.48 17.76
CA ASN A 171 3.54 1.75 17.76
C ASN A 171 2.75 2.00 19.05
N VAL A 172 2.42 0.95 19.80
CA VAL A 172 1.69 1.03 21.07
C VAL A 172 2.57 0.80 22.31
N THR A 173 3.87 0.50 22.12
CA THR A 173 4.81 0.20 23.20
C THR A 173 5.72 1.39 23.48
N ILE A 174 5.87 1.78 24.75
CA ILE A 174 6.71 2.92 25.18
C ILE A 174 8.22 2.60 25.08
N GLY A 175 8.61 1.33 25.25
CA GLY A 175 10.00 0.85 25.08
C GLY A 175 10.32 0.46 23.63
N GLN A 176 11.59 0.60 23.22
CA GLN A 176 12.07 0.08 21.93
C GLN A 176 12.05 -1.45 21.93
N LEU A 177 11.22 -2.07 21.10
CA LEU A 177 11.44 -3.41 20.58
C LEU A 177 12.55 -3.26 19.54
N ASP A 178 13.71 -3.90 19.76
CA ASP A 178 14.80 -3.83 18.79
C ASP A 178 14.35 -4.41 17.44
N LEU A 179 14.18 -3.55 16.43
CA LEU A 179 13.78 -3.92 15.07
C LEU A 179 14.99 -4.23 14.18
N LYS A 180 16.22 -3.97 14.64
CA LYS A 180 17.43 -3.93 13.79
C LYS A 180 18.20 -5.25 13.68
N ASN A 181 17.96 -6.23 14.57
CA ASN A 181 18.75 -7.49 14.65
C ASN A 181 17.92 -8.80 14.71
N LYS A 182 16.82 -8.88 13.97
CA LYS A 182 15.87 -10.01 14.07
C LYS A 182 15.73 -10.82 12.79
N GLU A 183 16.85 -11.35 12.32
CA GLU A 183 16.81 -12.49 11.41
C GLU A 183 16.19 -13.70 12.11
N ALA A 184 15.40 -14.45 11.36
CA ALA A 184 14.75 -15.69 11.75
C ALA A 184 15.84 -16.67 12.26
N ARG A 185 15.74 -17.18 13.50
CA ARG A 185 16.81 -17.97 14.13
C ARG A 185 16.48 -19.46 14.18
N GLY A 186 17.38 -20.29 13.64
CA GLY A 186 17.30 -21.75 13.71
C GLY A 186 17.56 -22.33 15.11
N ILE A 187 17.29 -23.63 15.28
CA ILE A 187 17.39 -24.40 16.54
C ILE A 187 18.70 -24.20 17.31
N SER A 188 19.82 -23.94 16.63
CA SER A 188 21.17 -23.84 17.24
C SER A 188 21.37 -22.61 18.15
N PHE A 189 20.52 -21.59 18.08
CA PHE A 189 20.69 -20.30 18.77
C PHE A 189 19.97 -20.19 20.13
N LEU A 190 19.39 -21.28 20.64
CA LEU A 190 18.62 -21.27 21.89
C LEU A 190 19.50 -21.19 23.17
N ASN A 191 20.82 -21.39 23.08
CA ASN A 191 21.70 -21.53 24.24
C ASN A 191 22.55 -20.27 24.59
N GLU A 192 22.46 -19.17 23.85
CA GLU A 192 23.32 -17.98 24.02
C GLU A 192 22.51 -16.69 24.23
N ARG A 193 21.84 -16.49 25.38
CA ARG A 193 20.99 -15.30 25.58
C ARG A 193 21.03 -14.61 26.94
N ASP A 194 20.82 -13.29 26.88
CA ASP A 194 20.46 -12.41 27.98
C ASP A 194 18.93 -12.48 28.25
N PRO A 195 18.48 -12.77 29.48
CA PRO A 195 17.06 -12.89 29.86
C PRO A 195 16.27 -11.58 29.88
N ASN A 196 16.90 -10.40 29.76
CA ASN A 196 16.27 -9.12 30.10
C ASN A 196 15.72 -8.29 28.93
N GLU A 197 15.75 -8.79 27.69
CA GLU A 197 15.19 -8.08 26.53
C GLU A 197 13.79 -8.62 26.14
N PRO A 198 12.73 -7.79 26.22
CA PRO A 198 11.36 -8.19 25.89
C PRO A 198 11.16 -8.26 24.38
N LEU A 199 11.10 -9.48 23.84
CA LEU A 199 11.03 -9.71 22.40
C LEU A 199 10.14 -10.92 22.10
N TRP A 200 9.15 -10.72 21.20
CA TRP A 200 8.61 -11.81 20.39
C TRP A 200 9.67 -12.25 19.41
N GLU A 201 9.73 -13.56 19.16
CA GLU A 201 10.62 -14.17 18.19
C GLU A 201 9.98 -15.35 17.49
N VAL A 202 10.45 -15.62 16.27
CA VAL A 202 10.09 -16.79 15.48
C VAL A 202 11.23 -17.79 15.45
N PHE A 203 10.93 -19.02 15.83
CA PHE A 203 11.86 -20.15 15.87
C PHE A 203 11.38 -21.25 14.92
N PHE A 204 12.29 -21.90 14.21
CA PHE A 204 11.93 -22.89 13.20
C PHE A 204 13.03 -23.91 12.95
N CYS A 205 12.66 -25.01 12.29
CA CYS A 205 13.58 -26.08 11.92
C CYS A 205 14.36 -25.78 10.63
N ARG A 206 13.69 -25.24 9.60
CA ARG A 206 14.27 -24.89 8.29
C ARG A 206 13.75 -23.53 7.83
N ASP A 207 14.55 -22.74 7.11
CA ASP A 207 14.11 -21.41 6.62
C ASP A 207 12.81 -21.48 5.80
N GLY A 208 12.64 -22.57 5.02
CA GLY A 208 11.42 -22.79 4.25
C GLY A 208 10.15 -22.97 5.09
N ASP A 209 10.26 -23.31 6.38
CA ASP A 209 9.11 -23.51 7.28
C ASP A 209 8.43 -22.19 7.66
N VAL A 210 9.15 -21.06 7.58
CA VAL A 210 8.61 -19.71 7.86
C VAL A 210 8.31 -18.91 6.60
N SER A 211 8.64 -19.45 5.42
CA SER A 211 8.34 -18.87 4.09
C SER A 211 7.03 -19.41 3.49
N LEU A 212 6.12 -19.89 4.33
CA LEU A 212 4.79 -20.33 3.94
C LEU A 212 3.72 -19.63 4.78
N ASN A 213 2.53 -19.45 4.18
CA ASN A 213 1.34 -19.06 4.93
C ASN A 213 0.83 -20.30 5.69
N PRO A 214 0.67 -20.24 7.02
CA PRO A 214 0.29 -21.40 7.82
C PRO A 214 -1.22 -21.63 7.83
N LEU A 215 -2.03 -20.65 7.38
CA LEU A 215 -3.46 -20.79 7.29
C LEU A 215 -3.80 -21.79 6.18
N PRO A 216 -4.72 -22.73 6.43
CA PRO A 216 -5.04 -23.70 5.41
C PRO A 216 -5.78 -23.03 4.25
N LYS A 217 -5.18 -23.05 3.05
CA LYS A 217 -5.87 -22.62 1.83
C LYS A 217 -6.49 -23.85 1.17
N VAL A 218 -7.78 -24.10 1.38
CA VAL A 218 -8.54 -25.15 0.67
C VAL A 218 -9.07 -24.63 -0.68
N ARG A 219 -8.71 -23.41 -1.10
CA ARG A 219 -9.02 -22.96 -2.47
C ARG A 219 -8.44 -23.99 -3.45
N PRO A 220 -9.25 -24.63 -4.31
CA PRO A 220 -8.68 -25.33 -5.45
C PRO A 220 -7.83 -24.30 -6.20
N VAL A 221 -6.61 -24.68 -6.60
CA VAL A 221 -5.87 -23.92 -7.62
C VAL A 221 -6.88 -23.59 -8.71
N VAL A 222 -7.03 -22.30 -9.06
CA VAL A 222 -7.96 -21.87 -10.10
C VAL A 222 -7.58 -22.59 -11.39
N ASN A 223 -8.14 -23.78 -11.60
CA ASN A 223 -7.92 -24.64 -12.75
C ASN A 223 -8.96 -24.28 -13.85
N GLY A 224 -9.35 -22.99 -13.92
CA GLY A 224 -10.31 -22.43 -14.87
C GLY A 224 -10.36 -20.88 -14.88
N SER A 225 -10.13 -20.31 -16.06
CA SER A 225 -10.44 -18.96 -16.61
C SER A 225 -10.25 -17.68 -15.77
N PHE A 226 -9.23 -17.56 -14.91
CA PHE A 226 -8.76 -16.19 -14.60
C PHE A 226 -8.18 -15.60 -15.89
N GLU A 227 -8.90 -14.66 -16.47
CA GLU A 227 -8.46 -13.89 -17.62
C GLU A 227 -7.94 -12.55 -17.13
N ALA A 228 -6.67 -12.29 -17.44
CA ALA A 228 -6.00 -11.06 -17.05
C ALA A 228 -6.70 -9.85 -17.67
N ASN A 229 -6.77 -8.77 -16.90
CA ASN A 229 -7.31 -7.45 -17.27
C ASN A 229 -8.83 -7.34 -17.29
N THR A 230 -9.58 -8.43 -17.16
CA THR A 230 -11.05 -8.41 -17.17
C THR A 230 -11.61 -7.59 -16.01
N LEU A 231 -11.23 -7.89 -14.76
CA LEU A 231 -11.77 -7.22 -13.58
C LEU A 231 -11.36 -5.74 -13.55
N LEU A 232 -10.11 -5.47 -13.91
CA LEU A 232 -9.58 -4.11 -13.94
C LEU A 232 -10.25 -3.24 -15.00
N ARG A 233 -10.44 -3.78 -16.22
CA ARG A 233 -11.11 -3.09 -17.32
C ARG A 233 -12.56 -2.77 -16.98
N ASP A 234 -13.29 -3.73 -16.41
CA ASP A 234 -14.69 -3.54 -16.04
C ASP A 234 -14.85 -2.46 -14.96
N ALA A 235 -13.99 -2.48 -13.92
CA ALA A 235 -14.03 -1.48 -12.87
C ALA A 235 -13.76 -0.06 -13.39
N ILE A 236 -12.76 0.11 -14.26
CA ILE A 236 -12.45 1.40 -14.87
C ILE A 236 -13.61 1.84 -15.78
N TYR A 237 -14.12 0.95 -16.63
CA TYR A 237 -15.26 1.23 -17.51
C TYR A 237 -16.47 1.74 -16.71
N HIS A 238 -16.88 1.02 -15.67
CA HIS A 238 -18.00 1.41 -14.83
C HIS A 238 -17.76 2.72 -14.09
N ALA A 239 -16.53 2.98 -13.63
CA ALA A 239 -16.18 4.23 -12.99
C ALA A 239 -16.27 5.42 -13.97
N MET A 240 -15.79 5.26 -15.19
CA MET A 240 -15.87 6.28 -16.25
C MET A 240 -17.31 6.56 -16.68
N VAL A 241 -18.13 5.51 -16.78
CA VAL A 241 -19.57 5.63 -17.04
C VAL A 241 -20.28 6.37 -15.91
N LYS A 242 -20.01 6.00 -14.65
CA LYS A 242 -20.60 6.66 -13.46
C LYS A 242 -20.25 8.14 -13.42
N ALA A 243 -19.05 8.48 -13.85
CA ALA A 243 -18.60 9.86 -13.93
C ALA A 243 -19.14 10.62 -15.17
N LYS A 244 -19.87 9.95 -16.07
CA LYS A 244 -20.46 10.53 -17.29
C LYS A 244 -19.40 11.00 -18.29
N ASN A 245 -18.32 10.23 -18.43
CA ASN A 245 -17.37 10.45 -19.52
C ASN A 245 -18.05 10.26 -20.88
N GLU A 246 -17.98 11.26 -21.75
CA GLU A 246 -18.69 11.29 -23.04
C GLU A 246 -18.45 10.03 -23.89
N LYS A 247 -17.18 9.58 -24.01
CA LYS A 247 -16.86 8.40 -24.83
C LYS A 247 -17.39 7.11 -24.24
N PHE A 248 -17.24 6.94 -22.92
CA PHE A 248 -17.74 5.76 -22.23
C PHE A 248 -19.27 5.71 -22.18
N SER A 249 -19.94 6.86 -22.09
CA SER A 249 -21.41 6.93 -22.20
C SER A 249 -21.90 6.58 -23.61
N VAL A 250 -21.16 6.93 -24.66
CA VAL A 250 -21.45 6.48 -26.04
C VAL A 250 -21.29 4.96 -26.14
N MET A 251 -20.17 4.41 -25.64
CA MET A 251 -19.95 2.96 -25.59
C MET A 251 -21.05 2.24 -24.80
N GLU A 252 -21.49 2.79 -23.67
CA GLU A 252 -22.57 2.23 -22.88
C GLU A 252 -23.89 2.21 -23.66
N THR A 253 -24.18 3.27 -24.42
CA THR A 253 -25.36 3.33 -25.28
C THR A 253 -25.28 2.32 -26.42
N GLN A 254 -24.10 2.15 -27.02
CA GLN A 254 -23.85 1.13 -28.04
C GLN A 254 -24.10 -0.28 -27.51
N ILE A 255 -23.54 -0.61 -26.33
CA ILE A 255 -23.73 -1.90 -25.66
C ILE A 255 -25.22 -2.14 -25.35
N ARG A 256 -25.93 -1.14 -24.80
CA ARG A 256 -27.38 -1.23 -24.54
C ARG A 256 -28.21 -1.47 -25.80
N ASN A 257 -27.75 -0.97 -26.95
CA ASN A 257 -28.38 -1.18 -28.25
C ASN A 257 -27.91 -2.47 -28.96
N MET A 258 -27.24 -3.38 -28.24
CA MET A 258 -26.65 -4.62 -28.77
C MET A 258 -25.65 -4.41 -29.92
N MET A 259 -24.97 -3.26 -29.94
CA MET A 259 -23.82 -3.04 -30.81
C MET A 259 -22.56 -3.57 -30.15
N THR A 260 -21.66 -4.14 -30.96
CA THR A 260 -20.36 -4.64 -30.49
C THR A 260 -19.42 -3.46 -30.20
N VAL A 261 -18.81 -3.47 -29.02
CA VAL A 261 -17.71 -2.60 -28.63
C VAL A 261 -16.51 -3.50 -28.35
N GLU A 262 -15.39 -3.26 -29.03
CA GLU A 262 -14.18 -4.06 -28.87
C GLU A 262 -13.52 -3.74 -27.53
N GLU A 263 -13.00 -4.76 -26.84
CA GLU A 263 -12.32 -4.59 -25.55
C GLU A 263 -11.12 -3.65 -25.64
N ARG A 264 -10.39 -3.73 -26.77
CA ARG A 264 -9.25 -2.86 -27.06
C ARG A 264 -9.64 -1.38 -27.11
N ASP A 265 -10.85 -1.05 -27.58
CA ASP A 265 -11.31 0.34 -27.61
C ASP A 265 -11.54 0.88 -26.19
N ILE A 266 -12.09 0.05 -25.30
CA ILE A 266 -12.28 0.37 -23.88
C ILE A 266 -10.92 0.56 -23.20
N GLU A 267 -9.97 -0.33 -23.44
CA GLU A 267 -8.62 -0.27 -22.89
C GLU A 267 -7.85 0.97 -23.36
N ASP A 268 -7.88 1.23 -24.66
CA ASP A 268 -7.23 2.39 -25.27
C ASP A 268 -7.80 3.71 -24.75
N GLU A 269 -9.13 3.82 -24.64
CA GLU A 269 -9.77 5.01 -24.09
C GLU A 269 -9.54 5.16 -22.58
N SER A 270 -9.45 4.05 -21.83
CA SER A 270 -9.09 4.05 -20.41
C SER A 270 -7.70 4.63 -20.18
N VAL A 271 -6.72 4.19 -20.97
CA VAL A 271 -5.33 4.70 -20.93
C VAL A 271 -5.26 6.20 -21.26
N LYS A 272 -6.06 6.68 -22.22
CA LYS A 272 -6.06 8.09 -22.64
C LYS A 272 -6.78 9.01 -21.66
N ALA A 273 -7.75 8.48 -20.93
CA ALA A 273 -8.60 9.25 -20.01
C ALA A 273 -7.87 9.62 -18.72
N LEU A 274 -7.01 8.74 -18.22
CA LEU A 274 -6.31 8.92 -16.94
C LEU A 274 -5.00 9.73 -17.08
N PRO A 275 -4.52 10.35 -15.99
CA PRO A 275 -3.23 11.05 -15.98
C PRO A 275 -2.07 10.17 -16.46
N LEU A 276 -1.09 10.77 -17.18
CA LEU A 276 0.02 10.05 -17.82
C LEU A 276 0.67 8.93 -16.97
N PRO A 277 1.03 9.15 -15.69
CA PRO A 277 1.68 8.10 -14.89
C PRO A 277 0.82 6.85 -14.76
N ILE A 278 -0.47 7.05 -14.50
CA ILE A 278 -1.45 5.97 -14.32
C ILE A 278 -1.71 5.30 -15.68
N GLY A 279 -1.97 6.11 -16.71
CA GLY A 279 -2.22 5.62 -18.06
C GLY A 279 -1.08 4.79 -18.63
N GLU A 280 0.18 5.15 -18.37
CA GLU A 280 1.35 4.40 -18.87
C GLU A 280 1.50 3.04 -18.18
N HIS A 281 1.29 2.97 -16.87
CA HIS A 281 1.31 1.69 -16.16
C HIS A 281 0.12 0.79 -16.53
N LEU A 282 -1.04 1.38 -16.79
CA LEU A 282 -2.23 0.68 -17.30
C LEU A 282 -1.99 0.15 -18.72
N ARG A 283 -1.39 0.96 -19.60
CA ARG A 283 -1.00 0.56 -20.96
C ARG A 283 -0.09 -0.66 -20.95
N LYS A 284 0.87 -0.73 -20.01
CA LYS A 284 1.75 -1.89 -19.86
C LYS A 284 0.97 -3.16 -19.50
N LEU A 285 -0.05 -3.08 -18.63
CA LEU A 285 -0.89 -4.22 -18.26
C LEU A 285 -1.78 -4.69 -19.41
N PHE A 286 -2.35 -3.75 -20.18
CA PHE A 286 -3.22 -4.05 -21.33
C PHE A 286 -2.47 -4.41 -22.62
N CYS A 287 -1.17 -4.10 -22.71
CA CYS A 287 -0.40 -4.40 -23.90
C CYS A 287 -0.32 -5.92 -24.11
N PRO A 288 -0.86 -6.45 -25.23
CA PRO A 288 -0.76 -7.87 -25.52
C PRO A 288 0.70 -8.24 -25.75
N SER A 289 1.12 -9.36 -25.18
CA SER A 289 2.47 -9.90 -25.42
C SER A 289 2.55 -10.56 -26.79
N ASP A 290 3.76 -10.57 -27.37
CA ASP A 290 4.04 -11.29 -28.61
C ASP A 290 3.76 -12.80 -28.45
N GLU A 291 3.40 -13.47 -29.55
CA GLU A 291 3.15 -14.91 -29.54
C GLU A 291 4.36 -15.68 -28.98
N GLY A 292 4.15 -16.39 -27.87
CA GLY A 292 5.19 -17.17 -27.18
C GLY A 292 5.93 -16.42 -26.06
N ASP A 293 5.71 -15.11 -25.86
CA ASP A 293 6.23 -14.41 -24.70
C ASP A 293 5.34 -14.65 -23.47
N LEU A 294 5.80 -15.57 -22.61
CA LEU A 294 5.14 -15.88 -21.33
C LEU A 294 5.43 -14.82 -20.24
N ASN A 295 6.31 -13.86 -20.49
CA ASN A 295 6.79 -12.89 -19.50
C ASN A 295 6.17 -11.50 -19.60
N GLY A 296 5.27 -11.25 -20.54
CA GLY A 296 4.61 -9.95 -20.58
C GLY A 296 3.47 -9.83 -19.57
N TYR A 297 3.02 -8.60 -19.38
CA TYR A 297 2.20 -8.23 -18.24
C TYR A 297 0.74 -8.67 -18.38
N ASP A 298 0.27 -8.97 -19.59
CA ASP A 298 -1.07 -9.52 -19.86
C ASP A 298 -1.17 -11.02 -19.51
N LYS A 299 -0.08 -11.67 -19.08
CA LYS A 299 -0.05 -13.09 -18.69
C LYS A 299 0.02 -13.26 -17.17
N VAL A 300 -0.44 -14.42 -16.70
CA VAL A 300 -0.37 -14.82 -15.29
C VAL A 300 1.07 -15.18 -14.93
N ASN A 301 1.82 -14.21 -14.40
CA ASN A 301 3.22 -14.38 -14.00
C ASN A 301 3.60 -13.37 -12.89
N VAL A 302 4.81 -13.49 -12.34
CA VAL A 302 5.31 -12.58 -11.29
C VAL A 302 5.46 -11.14 -11.80
N ARG A 303 5.82 -10.95 -13.08
CA ARG A 303 5.97 -9.61 -13.67
C ARG A 303 4.65 -8.84 -13.71
N ARG A 304 3.52 -9.53 -13.91
CA ARG A 304 2.19 -8.94 -13.79
C ARG A 304 1.92 -8.45 -12.37
N LEU A 305 2.24 -9.24 -11.34
CA LEU A 305 2.11 -8.82 -9.93
C LEU A 305 2.93 -7.56 -9.65
N GLU A 306 4.19 -7.55 -10.08
CA GLU A 306 5.05 -6.36 -9.96
C GLU A 306 4.42 -5.14 -10.65
N GLN A 307 3.87 -5.32 -11.85
CA GLN A 307 3.26 -4.23 -12.60
C GLN A 307 1.95 -3.72 -11.96
N ILE A 308 1.16 -4.59 -11.34
CA ILE A 308 -0.01 -4.21 -10.52
C ILE A 308 0.45 -3.38 -9.31
N CYS A 309 1.45 -3.85 -8.57
CA CYS A 309 2.03 -3.12 -7.44
C CYS A 309 2.62 -1.77 -7.85
N ARG A 310 3.27 -1.69 -9.02
CA ARG A 310 3.77 -0.43 -9.60
C ARG A 310 2.64 0.54 -9.90
N LEU A 311 1.57 0.09 -10.56
CA LEU A 311 0.41 0.94 -10.85
C LEU A 311 -0.21 1.49 -9.57
N TYR A 312 -0.37 0.65 -8.55
CA TYR A 312 -0.83 1.07 -7.23
C TYR A 312 0.09 2.12 -6.60
N ALA A 313 1.39 1.83 -6.50
CA ALA A 313 2.36 2.73 -5.87
C ALA A 313 2.43 4.10 -6.57
N THR A 314 2.54 4.12 -7.91
CA THR A 314 2.55 5.35 -8.70
C THR A 314 1.26 6.16 -8.52
N THR A 315 0.11 5.50 -8.44
CA THR A 315 -1.19 6.16 -8.22
C THR A 315 -1.25 6.81 -6.84
N MET A 316 -0.85 6.08 -5.80
CA MET A 316 -0.87 6.58 -4.42
C MET A 316 0.17 7.67 -4.17
N GLU A 317 1.35 7.56 -4.79
CA GLU A 317 2.39 8.60 -4.74
C GLU A 317 1.93 9.88 -5.43
N LEU A 318 1.30 9.78 -6.61
CA LEU A 318 0.73 10.93 -7.31
C LEU A 318 -0.37 11.60 -6.48
N LEU A 319 -1.30 10.83 -5.90
CA LEU A 319 -2.35 11.37 -5.02
C LEU A 319 -1.75 12.07 -3.79
N SER A 320 -0.75 11.46 -3.17
CA SER A 320 -0.05 12.06 -2.03
C SER A 320 0.59 13.40 -2.41
N CYS A 321 1.27 13.45 -3.56
CA CYS A 321 1.84 14.69 -4.08
C CYS A 321 0.77 15.76 -4.35
N ILE A 322 -0.38 15.39 -4.92
CA ILE A 322 -1.49 16.33 -5.14
C ILE A 322 -1.95 16.93 -3.81
N VAL A 323 -2.12 16.11 -2.77
CA VAL A 323 -2.54 16.60 -1.44
C VAL A 323 -1.47 17.50 -0.81
N ILE A 324 -0.19 17.18 -0.96
CA ILE A 324 0.93 18.02 -0.49
C ILE A 324 0.87 19.40 -1.16
N CYS A 325 0.68 19.45 -2.48
CA CYS A 325 0.54 20.70 -3.23
C CYS A 325 -0.71 21.49 -2.82
N LEU A 326 -1.85 20.82 -2.57
CA LEU A 326 -3.06 21.47 -2.06
C LEU A 326 -2.83 22.11 -0.69
N ILE A 327 -2.16 21.41 0.21
CA ILE A 327 -1.81 21.93 1.53
C ILE A 327 -0.92 23.16 1.38
N TRP A 328 0.06 23.11 0.49
CA TRP A 328 0.95 24.25 0.22
C TRP A 328 0.16 25.44 -0.34
N GLU A 329 -0.69 25.24 -1.34
CA GLU A 329 -1.50 26.31 -1.95
C GLU A 329 -2.39 27.02 -0.91
N VAL A 330 -2.98 26.26 0.03
CA VAL A 330 -3.85 26.83 1.06
C VAL A 330 -3.07 27.59 2.13
N LYS A 331 -1.87 27.13 2.48
CA LYS A 331 -1.05 27.69 3.57
C LYS A 331 -0.04 28.74 3.12
N GLY A 332 0.33 28.77 1.84
CA GLY A 332 1.34 29.69 1.32
C GLY A 332 2.70 29.44 1.99
N SER A 333 3.15 30.41 2.78
CA SER A 333 4.43 30.33 3.54
C SER A 333 4.23 30.14 5.04
N GLU A 334 3.02 29.78 5.49
CA GLU A 334 2.74 29.51 6.90
C GLU A 334 3.27 28.14 7.35
N ARG A 335 4.03 28.11 8.44
CA ARG A 335 4.53 26.87 9.04
C ARG A 335 3.39 25.91 9.37
N LEU A 336 3.57 24.64 9.01
CA LEU A 336 2.59 23.59 9.26
C LEU A 336 2.59 23.15 10.74
N PRO A 337 1.43 22.78 11.31
CA PRO A 337 1.36 22.14 12.62
C PRO A 337 2.13 20.82 12.64
N ASP A 338 2.71 20.45 13.78
CA ASP A 338 3.54 19.26 13.90
C ASP A 338 2.80 17.95 13.57
N GLU A 339 1.50 17.88 13.81
CA GLU A 339 0.64 16.74 13.45
C GLU A 339 0.71 16.37 11.95
N VAL A 340 1.04 17.34 11.09
CA VAL A 340 1.13 17.19 9.64
C VAL A 340 2.57 17.32 9.17
N ALA A 341 3.31 18.25 9.76
CA ALA A 341 4.70 18.48 9.42
C ALA A 341 5.55 17.24 9.72
N GLN A 342 5.31 16.51 10.83
CA GLN A 342 6.08 15.32 11.16
C GLN A 342 5.93 14.19 10.11
N PRO A 343 4.72 13.74 9.73
CA PRO A 343 4.57 12.76 8.64
C PRO A 343 5.21 13.20 7.32
N LEU A 344 5.15 14.50 7.00
CA LEU A 344 5.81 15.05 5.81
C LEU A 344 7.34 15.00 5.92
N ARG A 345 7.90 15.40 7.07
CA ARG A 345 9.35 15.31 7.34
C ARG A 345 9.85 13.87 7.22
N GLU A 346 9.13 12.91 7.80
CA GLU A 346 9.42 11.49 7.68
C GLU A 346 9.38 11.04 6.21
N HIS A 347 8.35 11.44 5.46
CA HIS A 347 8.22 11.10 4.04
C HIS A 347 9.34 11.68 3.17
N PHE A 348 9.75 12.94 3.39
CA PHE A 348 10.82 13.57 2.61
C PHE A 348 12.22 13.08 3.00
N ALA A 349 12.37 12.46 4.18
CA ALA A 349 13.62 11.86 4.64
C ALA A 349 13.87 10.45 4.05
N LEU A 350 12.86 9.80 3.47
CA LEU A 350 12.98 8.46 2.90
C LEU A 350 13.99 8.41 1.75
N SER A 351 14.85 7.40 1.78
CA SER A 351 15.67 6.96 0.66
C SER A 351 14.84 6.26 -0.42
N GLY A 352 15.42 6.11 -1.61
CA GLY A 352 14.80 5.36 -2.70
C GLY A 352 14.39 3.92 -2.33
N GLU A 353 15.19 3.22 -1.51
CA GLU A 353 14.90 1.86 -1.04
C GLU A 353 13.71 1.84 -0.07
N GLU A 354 13.66 2.76 0.90
CA GLU A 354 12.56 2.85 1.86
C GLU A 354 11.23 3.21 1.19
N ARG A 355 11.27 4.01 0.12
CA ARG A 355 10.08 4.31 -0.69
C ARG A 355 9.48 3.10 -1.37
N SER A 356 10.29 2.09 -1.73
CA SER A 356 9.80 0.87 -2.36
C SER A 356 8.82 0.08 -1.47
N VAL A 357 8.92 0.24 -0.14
CA VAL A 357 8.10 -0.44 0.86
C VAL A 357 7.19 0.50 1.67
N PHE A 358 7.17 1.79 1.33
CA PHE A 358 6.48 2.84 2.09
C PHE A 358 4.94 2.73 2.10
N ALA A 359 4.32 2.78 3.27
CA ALA A 359 2.86 2.68 3.42
C ALA A 359 2.15 4.00 3.01
N TYR A 360 1.88 4.16 1.71
CA TYR A 360 1.25 5.36 1.15
C TYR A 360 -0.20 5.54 1.63
N ALA A 361 -0.95 4.47 1.89
CA ALA A 361 -2.34 4.56 2.32
C ALA A 361 -2.45 5.25 3.70
N GLU A 362 -1.63 4.81 4.65
CA GLU A 362 -1.56 5.40 5.99
C GLU A 362 -1.02 6.83 5.96
N PHE A 363 0.00 7.08 5.13
CA PHE A 363 0.53 8.43 4.91
C PHE A 363 -0.55 9.38 4.34
N LEU A 364 -1.23 8.95 3.27
CA LEU A 364 -2.29 9.72 2.63
C LEU A 364 -3.44 10.00 3.60
N ARG A 365 -3.82 9.02 4.42
CA ARG A 365 -4.83 9.19 5.48
C ARG A 365 -4.46 10.30 6.46
N LYS A 366 -3.20 10.36 6.92
CA LYS A 366 -2.72 11.39 7.85
C LYS A 366 -2.77 12.80 7.25
N ILE A 367 -2.26 12.98 6.04
CA ILE A 367 -2.27 14.30 5.39
C ILE A 367 -3.69 14.74 4.97
N LEU A 368 -4.56 13.80 4.60
CA LEU A 368 -5.96 14.09 4.30
C LEU A 368 -6.75 14.48 5.54
N ALA A 369 -6.46 13.91 6.72
CA ALA A 369 -7.11 14.30 7.96
C ALA A 369 -6.97 15.81 8.23
N PHE A 370 -5.80 16.37 7.94
CA PHE A 370 -5.57 17.81 8.02
C PHE A 370 -6.26 18.59 6.90
N TRP A 371 -6.25 18.07 5.68
CA TRP A 371 -6.94 18.68 4.54
C TRP A 371 -8.45 18.84 4.80
N MET A 372 -9.07 17.86 5.47
CA MET A 372 -10.49 17.93 5.83
C MET A 372 -10.85 19.08 6.79
N GLY A 373 -9.86 19.62 7.52
CA GLY A 373 -10.04 20.79 8.38
C GLY A 373 -9.96 22.13 7.65
N GLN A 374 -9.66 22.16 6.35
CA GLN A 374 -9.49 23.39 5.58
C GLN A 374 -10.82 23.91 5.00
N PRO A 375 -10.95 25.23 4.72
CA PRO A 375 -12.17 25.83 4.16
C PRO A 375 -12.62 25.20 2.82
N VAL A 376 -13.93 24.97 2.69
CA VAL A 376 -14.55 24.26 1.54
C VAL A 376 -14.38 25.04 0.22
N ASP A 377 -14.37 26.36 0.26
CA ASP A 377 -14.20 27.25 -0.89
C ASP A 377 -12.80 27.13 -1.54
N LYS A 378 -11.83 26.56 -0.82
CA LYS A 378 -10.48 26.28 -1.33
C LYS A 378 -10.29 24.85 -1.84
N GLN A 379 -11.34 24.02 -1.87
CA GLN A 379 -11.24 22.63 -2.33
C GLN A 379 -11.21 22.52 -3.85
N PHE A 380 -10.02 22.40 -4.43
CA PHE A 380 -9.84 22.11 -5.86
C PHE A 380 -10.29 20.68 -6.24
N LEU A 381 -10.09 19.69 -5.34
CA LEU A 381 -10.59 18.31 -5.48
C LEU A 381 -11.60 18.01 -4.36
N SER A 382 -12.89 18.04 -4.68
CA SER A 382 -13.97 17.70 -3.74
C SER A 382 -14.02 16.20 -3.41
N GLU A 383 -13.54 15.35 -4.31
CA GLU A 383 -13.58 13.89 -4.21
C GLU A 383 -12.64 13.35 -3.12
N LEU A 384 -11.68 14.15 -2.65
CA LEU A 384 -10.76 13.77 -1.56
C LEU A 384 -11.48 13.48 -0.23
N SER A 385 -12.66 14.06 -0.02
CA SER A 385 -13.49 13.78 1.16
C SER A 385 -13.95 12.31 1.20
N GLU A 386 -14.33 11.77 0.05
CA GLU A 386 -14.72 10.37 -0.09
C GLU A 386 -13.51 9.44 0.05
N ILE A 387 -12.36 9.82 -0.49
CA ILE A 387 -11.13 9.04 -0.31
C ILE A 387 -10.70 8.99 1.16
N TYR A 388 -10.80 10.12 1.88
CA TYR A 388 -10.53 10.14 3.31
C TYR A 388 -11.50 9.23 4.08
N ARG A 389 -12.80 9.25 3.73
CA ARG A 389 -13.81 8.35 4.32
C ARG A 389 -13.44 6.88 4.08
N LEU A 390 -13.10 6.53 2.85
CA LEU A 390 -12.71 5.17 2.44
C LEU A 390 -11.42 4.67 3.10
N LEU A 391 -10.50 5.57 3.47
CA LEU A 391 -9.27 5.24 4.22
C LEU A 391 -9.48 5.21 5.74
N THR A 392 -10.59 5.74 6.25
CA THR A 392 -10.82 5.89 7.70
C THR A 392 -11.83 4.90 8.26
N VAL A 393 -12.90 4.62 7.51
CA VAL A 393 -13.94 3.69 7.95
C VAL A 393 -13.45 2.27 7.72
N LYS A 394 -13.12 1.56 8.82
CA LYS A 394 -13.07 0.10 8.81
C LYS A 394 -14.52 -0.37 8.71
N GLY A 395 -14.91 -0.93 7.57
CA GLY A 395 -16.25 -1.52 7.43
C GLY A 395 -16.50 -2.60 8.48
N ASP A 396 -17.76 -2.74 8.90
CA ASP A 396 -18.20 -3.83 9.76
C ASP A 396 -17.97 -5.18 9.05
N VAL A 397 -17.36 -6.14 9.77
CA VAL A 397 -17.40 -7.63 9.74
C VAL A 397 -17.47 -8.40 8.38
N ASP A 398 -17.51 -7.75 7.22
CA ASP A 398 -17.59 -8.38 5.89
C ASP A 398 -16.96 -7.51 4.77
N ASP A 399 -16.21 -6.45 5.07
CA ASP A 399 -16.09 -5.37 4.09
C ASP A 399 -14.85 -5.45 3.17
N ASP A 400 -15.15 -5.81 1.93
CA ASP A 400 -14.45 -5.66 0.64
C ASP A 400 -14.02 -4.21 0.33
N ASN A 401 -13.46 -3.50 1.32
CA ASN A 401 -13.28 -2.05 1.28
C ASN A 401 -11.91 -1.58 0.76
N PHE A 402 -11.89 -0.30 0.37
CA PHE A 402 -10.73 0.39 -0.22
C PHE A 402 -9.47 0.33 0.66
N LEU A 403 -9.61 0.43 1.99
CA LEU A 403 -8.49 0.31 2.92
C LEU A 403 -7.88 -1.09 2.87
N SER A 404 -8.70 -2.15 2.90
CA SER A 404 -8.22 -3.54 2.79
C SER A 404 -7.53 -3.79 1.45
N ALA A 405 -8.03 -3.20 0.36
CA ALA A 405 -7.39 -3.24 -0.95
C ALA A 405 -5.99 -2.60 -0.92
N CYS A 406 -5.85 -1.44 -0.27
CA CYS A 406 -4.57 -0.76 -0.10
C CYS A 406 -3.60 -1.60 0.74
N GLU A 407 -4.05 -2.08 1.91
CA GLU A 407 -3.25 -2.94 2.80
C GLU A 407 -2.74 -4.16 2.05
N PHE A 408 -3.59 -4.86 1.30
CA PHE A 408 -3.18 -6.02 0.50
C PHE A 408 -2.05 -5.69 -0.48
N LEU A 409 -2.20 -4.61 -1.26
CA LEU A 409 -1.21 -4.25 -2.28
C LEU A 409 0.10 -3.70 -1.68
N GLU A 410 0.04 -3.01 -0.54
CA GLU A 410 1.24 -2.61 0.21
C GLU A 410 2.01 -3.82 0.72
N VAL A 411 1.30 -4.80 1.27
CA VAL A 411 1.85 -6.07 1.73
C VAL A 411 2.49 -6.85 0.59
N LEU A 412 1.77 -6.99 -0.53
CA LEU A 412 2.30 -7.68 -1.71
C LEU A 412 3.57 -6.97 -2.24
N ARG A 413 3.58 -5.63 -2.23
CA ARG A 413 4.74 -4.85 -2.65
C ARG A 413 5.93 -5.06 -1.71
N GLN A 414 5.71 -5.10 -0.40
CA GLN A 414 6.75 -5.45 0.58
C GLN A 414 7.33 -6.85 0.34
N ARG A 415 6.46 -7.83 0.08
CA ARG A 415 6.87 -9.22 -0.22
C ARG A 415 7.77 -9.28 -1.45
N ILE A 416 7.40 -8.56 -2.51
CA ILE A 416 8.18 -8.49 -3.77
C ILE A 416 9.50 -7.76 -3.54
N ALA A 417 9.49 -6.59 -2.87
CA ALA A 417 10.69 -5.78 -2.63
C ALA A 417 11.73 -6.52 -1.77
N ASN A 418 11.27 -7.28 -0.76
CA ASN A 418 12.14 -8.08 0.11
C ASN A 418 12.67 -9.36 -0.56
N GLY A 419 12.26 -9.65 -1.80
CA GLY A 419 12.66 -10.87 -2.52
C GLY A 419 12.09 -12.15 -1.90
N SER A 420 11.00 -12.07 -1.14
CA SER A 420 10.35 -13.26 -0.58
C SER A 420 9.82 -14.15 -1.71
N PRO A 421 10.13 -15.45 -1.71
CA PRO A 421 9.75 -16.33 -2.82
C PRO A 421 8.22 -16.43 -2.95
N ILE A 422 7.73 -16.21 -4.17
CA ILE A 422 6.34 -16.49 -4.56
C ILE A 422 6.33 -17.86 -5.22
N ARG A 423 5.56 -18.80 -4.67
CA ARG A 423 5.53 -20.16 -5.21
C ARG A 423 4.74 -20.19 -6.51
N VAL A 424 5.16 -21.04 -7.44
CA VAL A 424 4.55 -21.14 -8.78
C VAL A 424 3.05 -21.48 -8.72
N ASP A 425 2.65 -22.31 -7.76
CA ASP A 425 1.25 -22.68 -7.51
C ASP A 425 0.39 -21.54 -6.93
N GLU A 426 1.02 -20.53 -6.32
CA GLU A 426 0.35 -19.39 -5.70
C GLU A 426 0.08 -18.25 -6.70
N ILE A 427 0.90 -18.14 -7.75
CA ILE A 427 0.86 -17.03 -8.72
C ILE A 427 -0.55 -16.80 -9.32
N PRO A 428 -1.29 -17.83 -9.78
CA PRO A 428 -2.61 -17.60 -10.38
C PRO A 428 -3.61 -16.96 -9.41
N ASN A 429 -3.65 -17.44 -8.17
CA ASN A 429 -4.55 -16.91 -7.15
C ASN A 429 -4.13 -15.49 -6.75
N LEU A 430 -2.83 -15.25 -6.54
CA LEU A 430 -2.33 -13.91 -6.23
C LEU A 430 -2.60 -12.92 -7.36
N CYS A 431 -2.48 -13.32 -8.62
CA CYS A 431 -2.79 -12.44 -9.74
C CYS A 431 -4.27 -12.07 -9.77
N ALA A 432 -5.16 -13.04 -9.52
CA ALA A 432 -6.60 -12.81 -9.45
C ALA A 432 -6.97 -11.88 -8.28
N ASP A 433 -6.46 -12.17 -7.08
CA ASP A 433 -6.70 -11.35 -5.89
C ASP A 433 -6.14 -9.93 -6.08
N ALA A 434 -4.89 -9.79 -6.56
CA ALA A 434 -4.25 -8.49 -6.79
C ALA A 434 -4.97 -7.66 -7.85
N GLU A 435 -5.45 -8.27 -8.93
CA GLU A 435 -6.25 -7.58 -9.93
C GLU A 435 -7.59 -7.13 -9.35
N GLY A 436 -8.28 -7.97 -8.59
CA GLY A 436 -9.53 -7.62 -7.91
C GLY A 436 -9.36 -6.44 -6.94
N TRP A 437 -8.32 -6.45 -6.12
CA TRP A 437 -8.01 -5.35 -5.20
C TRP A 437 -7.64 -4.06 -5.93
N LEU A 438 -6.81 -4.16 -6.98
CA LEU A 438 -6.48 -3.00 -7.81
C LEU A 438 -7.71 -2.42 -8.52
N ALA A 439 -8.60 -3.28 -9.03
CA ALA A 439 -9.85 -2.87 -9.68
C ALA A 439 -10.73 -2.04 -8.73
N ARG A 440 -10.84 -2.44 -7.45
CA ARG A 440 -11.57 -1.67 -6.43
C ARG A 440 -10.97 -0.28 -6.22
N ILE A 441 -9.63 -0.18 -6.14
CA ILE A 441 -8.93 1.10 -5.99
C ILE A 441 -9.14 1.98 -7.22
N MET A 442 -8.92 1.45 -8.41
CA MET A 442 -9.09 2.19 -9.67
C MET A 442 -10.55 2.61 -9.90
N GLY A 443 -11.51 1.80 -9.47
CA GLY A 443 -12.93 2.14 -9.50
C GLY A 443 -13.27 3.35 -8.61
N ALA A 444 -12.70 3.40 -7.39
CA ALA A 444 -12.88 4.54 -6.48
C ALA A 444 -12.16 5.81 -6.98
N LEU A 445 -11.01 5.65 -7.64
CA LEU A 445 -10.21 6.74 -8.21
C LEU A 445 -10.63 7.14 -9.63
N GLY A 446 -11.77 6.63 -10.11
CA GLY A 446 -12.28 6.92 -11.45
C GLY A 446 -12.40 8.41 -11.74
N PHE A 447 -12.68 9.24 -10.73
CA PHE A 447 -12.78 10.71 -10.86
C PHE A 447 -11.53 11.39 -11.42
N LEU A 448 -10.35 10.75 -11.37
CA LEU A 448 -9.10 11.30 -11.88
C LEU A 448 -9.15 11.62 -13.38
N TYR A 449 -10.09 11.06 -14.15
CA TYR A 449 -10.28 11.41 -15.57
C TYR A 449 -10.70 12.87 -15.80
N GLU A 450 -11.33 13.53 -14.82
CA GLU A 450 -11.70 14.95 -14.91
C GLU A 450 -10.48 15.86 -14.86
N TYR A 451 -9.33 15.32 -14.43
CA TYR A 451 -8.12 16.06 -14.17
C TYR A 451 -7.05 15.70 -15.21
N HIS A 452 -6.35 16.71 -15.70
CA HIS A 452 -5.35 16.54 -16.74
C HIS A 452 -4.00 17.11 -16.31
N LEU A 453 -2.97 16.26 -16.33
CA LEU A 453 -1.59 16.70 -16.20
C LEU A 453 -1.16 17.46 -17.45
N THR A 454 -0.63 18.66 -17.25
CA THR A 454 -0.20 19.55 -18.32
C THR A 454 1.16 20.16 -17.95
N SER A 455 2.11 20.09 -18.87
CA SER A 455 3.40 20.80 -18.75
C SER A 455 3.27 22.18 -19.38
N VAL A 456 3.49 23.24 -18.60
CA VAL A 456 3.53 24.64 -19.05
C VAL A 456 4.99 24.99 -19.37
N GLN A 457 5.32 25.03 -20.66
CA GLN A 457 6.71 25.19 -21.11
C GLN A 457 7.13 26.65 -21.26
N ALA A 458 6.20 27.54 -21.60
CA ALA A 458 6.47 28.97 -21.72
C ALA A 458 5.19 29.80 -21.54
N ILE A 459 5.35 31.01 -21.01
CA ILE A 459 4.28 31.96 -20.78
C ILE A 459 4.66 33.28 -21.47
N SER A 460 3.83 33.74 -22.40
CA SER A 460 4.03 34.99 -23.12
C SER A 460 2.91 35.97 -22.79
N ILE A 461 3.27 37.24 -22.57
CA ILE A 461 2.30 38.30 -22.27
C ILE A 461 1.86 38.95 -23.60
N LEU A 462 0.57 38.91 -23.88
CA LEU A 462 -0.06 39.54 -25.04
C LEU A 462 -0.72 40.85 -24.61
N LYS A 463 -0.03 41.98 -24.81
CA LYS A 463 -0.55 43.32 -24.51
C LYS A 463 -0.71 44.14 -25.79
N HIS A 464 -1.93 44.16 -26.32
CA HIS A 464 -2.27 44.99 -27.47
C HIS A 464 -2.69 46.41 -27.05
N ARG A 465 -2.39 47.42 -27.86
CA ARG A 465 -2.73 48.83 -27.56
C ARG A 465 -4.24 49.07 -27.41
N PHE A 466 -5.07 48.28 -28.09
CA PHE A 466 -6.53 48.41 -28.07
C PHE A 466 -7.19 47.62 -26.92
N ASN A 467 -6.45 46.72 -26.26
CA ASN A 467 -6.95 45.96 -25.14
C ASN A 467 -6.43 46.59 -23.83
N PRO A 468 -7.32 47.04 -22.93
CA PRO A 468 -6.91 47.67 -21.68
C PRO A 468 -6.28 46.67 -20.69
N ARG A 469 -6.56 45.36 -20.84
CA ARG A 469 -6.00 44.29 -20.00
C ARG A 469 -5.09 43.38 -20.85
N PRO A 470 -3.94 42.93 -20.31
CA PRO A 470 -3.11 41.93 -20.97
C PRO A 470 -3.83 40.58 -20.98
N SER A 471 -3.65 39.81 -22.04
CA SER A 471 -3.93 38.37 -22.05
C SER A 471 -2.61 37.59 -22.01
N PHE A 472 -2.71 36.30 -21.71
CA PHE A 472 -1.55 35.43 -21.56
C PHE A 472 -1.65 34.29 -22.57
N SER A 473 -0.52 33.96 -23.19
CA SER A 473 -0.38 32.85 -24.11
C SER A 473 0.56 31.82 -23.49
N HIS A 474 0.01 30.66 -23.17
CA HIS A 474 0.71 29.56 -22.53
C HIS A 474 1.02 28.48 -23.56
N SER A 475 2.29 28.20 -23.77
CA SER A 475 2.76 27.06 -24.54
C SER A 475 2.72 25.83 -23.66
N VAL A 476 1.82 24.89 -23.95
CA VAL A 476 1.54 23.76 -23.08
C VAL A 476 1.59 22.43 -23.81
N VAL A 477 1.87 21.37 -23.06
CA VAL A 477 1.88 20.00 -23.54
C VAL A 477 0.95 19.18 -22.66
N LYS A 478 -0.13 18.64 -23.24
CA LYS A 478 -1.06 17.77 -22.51
C LYS A 478 -0.41 16.40 -22.32
N LEU A 479 -0.21 16.00 -21.07
CA LEU A 479 0.50 14.78 -20.71
C LEU A 479 -0.49 13.62 -20.69
N THR A 480 -0.81 13.09 -21.88
CA THR A 480 -1.73 11.95 -22.04
C THR A 480 -1.06 10.71 -22.63
N ARG A 481 0.09 10.85 -23.30
CA ARG A 481 0.83 9.74 -23.92
C ARG A 481 2.33 9.98 -23.88
N VAL A 482 3.10 8.90 -23.72
CA VAL A 482 4.56 8.89 -23.76
C VAL A 482 5.11 9.17 -25.17
N ASN A 483 4.43 8.69 -26.23
CA ASN A 483 4.93 8.72 -27.63
C ASN A 483 4.21 9.72 -28.54
N GLY A 484 3.78 10.87 -28.01
CA GLY A 484 3.17 11.91 -28.84
C GLY A 484 2.21 12.77 -28.04
N SER A 485 2.77 13.69 -27.24
CA SER A 485 1.98 14.72 -26.60
C SER A 485 1.81 15.89 -27.58
N ALA A 486 0.57 16.23 -27.91
CA ALA A 486 0.30 17.37 -28.76
C ALA A 486 0.63 18.66 -28.00
N LYS A 487 1.38 19.55 -28.65
CA LYS A 487 1.66 20.90 -28.15
C LYS A 487 0.50 21.81 -28.52
N TYR A 488 -0.05 22.47 -27.51
CA TYR A 488 -1.13 23.43 -27.63
C TYR A 488 -0.66 24.81 -27.19
N ILE A 489 -1.41 25.83 -27.60
CA ILE A 489 -1.30 27.19 -27.10
C ILE A 489 -2.61 27.49 -26.40
N TYR A 490 -2.57 27.76 -25.10
CA TYR A 490 -3.72 28.22 -24.35
C TYR A 490 -3.69 29.75 -24.29
N GLU A 491 -4.78 30.39 -24.71
CA GLU A 491 -4.96 31.84 -24.54
C GLU A 491 -5.92 32.07 -23.36
N LEU A 492 -5.40 32.66 -22.28
CA LEU A 492 -6.12 32.87 -21.03
C LEU A 492 -6.12 34.35 -20.65
N ASN A 493 -7.22 34.81 -20.06
CA ASN A 493 -7.33 36.17 -19.50
C ASN A 493 -6.60 36.29 -18.16
N GLU A 494 -6.55 35.20 -17.40
CA GLU A 494 -5.79 35.08 -16.16
C GLU A 494 -4.52 34.25 -16.40
N CYS A 495 -3.42 34.64 -15.77
CA CYS A 495 -2.14 33.97 -15.96
C CYS A 495 -2.08 32.70 -15.11
N LEU A 496 -1.86 31.52 -15.73
CA LEU A 496 -1.18 30.43 -15.02
C LEU A 496 0.22 30.95 -14.68
N SER A 497 0.46 31.31 -13.42
CA SER A 497 1.68 32.01 -12.99
C SER A 497 2.90 31.09 -12.85
N CYS A 498 2.74 29.80 -13.09
CA CYS A 498 3.79 28.79 -12.93
C CYS A 498 4.21 28.20 -14.29
N GLN A 499 5.52 28.20 -14.54
CA GLN A 499 6.15 27.37 -15.57
C GLN A 499 6.54 26.05 -14.89
N GLY A 500 5.82 24.97 -15.20
CA GLY A 500 5.96 23.71 -14.48
C GLY A 500 4.89 22.69 -14.89
N VAL A 501 4.71 21.66 -14.07
CA VAL A 501 3.64 20.68 -14.25
C VAL A 501 2.44 21.09 -13.41
N VAL A 502 1.28 21.18 -14.05
CA VAL A 502 0.02 21.57 -13.41
C VAL A 502 -1.03 20.47 -13.58
N LEU A 503 -1.89 20.33 -12.58
CA LEU A 503 -3.12 19.55 -12.67
C LEU A 503 -4.27 20.48 -13.02
N MET A 504 -4.91 20.28 -14.17
CA MET A 504 -5.99 21.14 -14.66
C MET A 504 -7.35 20.45 -14.59
N LYS A 505 -8.40 21.21 -14.24
CA LYS A 505 -9.80 20.81 -14.32
C LYS A 505 -10.56 21.81 -15.17
N GLY A 506 -11.27 21.33 -16.19
CA GLY A 506 -12.10 22.15 -17.07
C GLY A 506 -11.94 21.82 -18.56
N LYS A 507 -12.94 22.23 -19.36
CA LYS A 507 -12.96 22.01 -20.81
C LYS A 507 -12.28 23.17 -21.54
N MET A 508 -11.41 22.82 -22.48
CA MET A 508 -10.76 23.76 -23.39
C MET A 508 -11.43 23.69 -24.76
N LEU A 509 -11.78 24.85 -25.32
CA LEU A 509 -12.43 24.95 -26.62
C LEU A 509 -11.41 25.31 -27.70
N VAL A 510 -11.53 24.70 -28.88
CA VAL A 510 -10.69 25.03 -30.03
C VAL A 510 -11.14 26.37 -30.60
N LYS A 511 -10.20 27.31 -30.76
CA LYS A 511 -10.48 28.60 -31.40
C LYS A 511 -10.72 28.39 -32.90
N GLU A 512 -11.75 29.03 -33.46
CA GLU A 512 -12.06 28.96 -34.89
C GLU A 512 -10.81 29.24 -35.74
N GLY A 513 -10.47 28.30 -36.63
CA GLY A 513 -9.33 28.41 -37.55
C GLY A 513 -7.97 27.87 -37.04
N GLY A 514 -7.89 27.31 -35.82
CA GLY A 514 -6.60 26.80 -35.30
C GLY A 514 -6.71 25.54 -34.44
N ASN A 515 -6.42 24.36 -35.01
CA ASN A 515 -6.37 23.06 -34.29
C ASN A 515 -5.38 23.01 -33.10
N LYS A 516 -4.60 24.06 -32.86
CA LYS A 516 -3.59 24.14 -31.79
C LYS A 516 -3.84 25.27 -30.79
N ILE A 517 -4.76 26.20 -31.05
CA ILE A 517 -5.05 27.31 -30.14
C ILE A 517 -6.34 26.97 -29.41
N LEU A 518 -6.24 26.83 -28.08
CA LEU A 518 -7.38 26.60 -27.21
C LEU A 518 -7.66 27.84 -26.36
N VAL A 519 -8.93 28.09 -26.12
CA VAL A 519 -9.43 29.13 -25.21
C VAL A 519 -10.22 28.42 -24.12
N ALA A 520 -10.15 28.93 -22.89
CA ALA A 520 -11.01 28.46 -21.82
C ALA A 520 -12.49 28.59 -22.23
N GLY A 521 -13.30 27.57 -21.96
CA GLY A 521 -14.76 27.70 -22.06
C GLY A 521 -15.30 28.71 -21.05
N ASP A 522 -16.60 29.01 -21.12
CA ASP A 522 -17.28 29.91 -20.16
C ASP A 522 -17.22 29.42 -18.69
N ASP A 523 -16.73 28.18 -18.45
CA ASP A 523 -16.44 27.63 -17.12
C ASP A 523 -15.07 28.08 -16.59
N ASP A 524 -14.99 28.43 -15.31
CA ASP A 524 -13.74 28.75 -14.60
C ASP A 524 -12.74 27.59 -14.71
N LEU A 525 -11.77 27.71 -15.62
CA LEU A 525 -10.64 26.80 -15.70
C LEU A 525 -9.85 26.85 -14.39
N LYS A 526 -9.80 25.72 -13.69
CA LYS A 526 -9.05 25.61 -12.43
C LYS A 526 -7.77 24.81 -12.63
N PHE A 527 -6.75 25.14 -11.86
CA PHE A 527 -5.47 24.43 -11.88
C PHE A 527 -4.83 24.38 -10.50
N LEU A 528 -3.95 23.40 -10.31
CA LEU A 528 -3.07 23.26 -9.16
C LEU A 528 -1.64 23.08 -9.66
N ASN A 529 -0.70 23.85 -9.12
CA ASN A 529 0.71 23.69 -9.42
C ASN A 529 1.29 22.47 -8.69
N LEU A 530 1.88 21.53 -9.42
CA LEU A 530 2.53 20.35 -8.84
C LEU A 530 4.06 20.48 -8.75
N SER A 531 4.63 21.50 -9.42
CA SER A 531 6.04 21.85 -9.26
C SER A 531 6.27 22.54 -7.91
N PRO A 532 7.41 22.31 -7.24
CA PRO A 532 8.61 21.59 -7.70
C PRO A 532 8.61 20.06 -7.49
N PHE A 533 7.61 19.48 -6.82
CA PHE A 533 7.62 18.03 -6.48
C PHE A 533 7.47 17.13 -7.71
N ILE A 534 6.74 17.61 -8.71
CA ILE A 534 6.66 17.02 -10.06
C ILE A 534 6.98 18.12 -11.06
N PHE A 535 7.93 17.87 -11.96
CA PHE A 535 8.26 18.81 -13.03
C PHE A 535 8.65 18.11 -14.33
N ASP A 536 8.68 18.88 -15.42
CA ASP A 536 9.11 18.42 -16.74
C ASP A 536 10.58 18.78 -16.95
N ALA A 537 11.47 17.81 -16.83
CA ALA A 537 12.92 18.00 -16.93
C ALA A 537 13.37 18.52 -18.31
N LEU A 538 12.54 18.34 -19.35
CA LEU A 538 12.80 18.78 -20.71
C LEU A 538 12.00 20.04 -21.11
N ALA A 539 11.14 20.57 -20.24
CA ALA A 539 10.42 21.82 -20.52
C ALA A 539 11.38 22.99 -20.80
N PHE A 540 12.59 22.94 -20.23
CA PHE A 540 13.63 23.95 -20.41
C PHE A 540 14.38 23.86 -21.75
N ASP A 541 14.30 22.72 -22.46
CA ASP A 541 15.16 22.43 -23.62
C ASP A 541 14.49 22.63 -24.99
N SER A 542 13.23 23.07 -25.05
CA SER A 542 12.49 23.40 -26.29
C SER A 542 12.30 22.27 -27.34
N VAL A 543 12.89 21.09 -27.15
CA VAL A 543 12.83 19.96 -28.09
C VAL A 543 11.84 18.87 -27.64
N GLY A 544 10.57 19.06 -28.02
CA GLY A 544 9.66 18.01 -28.53
C GLY A 544 9.21 16.83 -27.67
N LYS A 545 9.81 16.52 -26.51
CA LYS A 545 9.36 15.44 -25.62
C LYS A 545 9.40 15.91 -24.16
N SER A 546 8.31 15.70 -23.43
CA SER A 546 8.28 15.95 -21.98
C SER A 546 8.87 14.75 -21.23
N LYS A 547 9.73 15.01 -20.25
CA LYS A 547 10.24 14.00 -19.31
C LYS A 547 9.74 14.38 -17.93
N ILE A 548 8.67 13.73 -17.50
CA ILE A 548 8.03 14.05 -16.22
C ILE A 548 8.73 13.27 -15.12
N VAL A 549 9.24 14.01 -14.14
CA VAL A 549 9.97 13.45 -13.02
C VAL A 549 9.31 13.83 -11.71
N ILE A 550 9.40 12.93 -10.73
CA ILE A 550 8.87 13.10 -9.38
C ILE A 550 10.00 12.99 -8.35
N LEU A 551 9.91 13.76 -7.27
CA LEU A 551 10.92 13.77 -6.21
C LEU A 551 11.11 12.36 -5.64
N ASN A 552 12.37 11.89 -5.63
CA ASN A 552 12.75 10.59 -5.09
C ASN A 552 13.44 10.71 -3.74
N GLU A 553 14.54 11.44 -3.62
CA GLU A 553 15.25 11.56 -2.33
C GLU A 553 16.07 12.85 -2.27
N TYR A 554 16.40 13.28 -1.07
CA TYR A 554 17.40 14.31 -0.84
C TYR A 554 18.71 13.66 -0.39
N GLN A 555 19.78 13.84 -1.17
CA GLN A 555 21.10 13.31 -0.84
C GLN A 555 21.89 14.36 -0.07
N GLU A 556 21.88 14.28 1.27
CA GLU A 556 22.55 15.23 2.16
C GLU A 556 24.05 15.36 1.88
N GLN A 557 24.74 14.24 1.62
CA GLN A 557 26.18 14.23 1.30
C GLN A 557 26.56 15.07 0.09
N LYS A 558 25.65 15.21 -0.89
CA LYS A 558 25.87 15.95 -2.14
C LYS A 558 25.12 17.27 -2.18
N ASP A 559 24.28 17.55 -1.18
CA ASP A 559 23.32 18.65 -1.17
C ASP A 559 22.52 18.72 -2.50
N CYS A 560 21.99 17.58 -2.94
CA CYS A 560 21.22 17.51 -4.19
C CYS A 560 19.91 16.73 -4.01
N TYR A 561 18.87 17.15 -4.74
CA TYR A 561 17.63 16.39 -4.81
C TYR A 561 17.68 15.47 -6.03
N GLN A 562 17.38 14.19 -5.82
CA GLN A 562 17.24 13.20 -6.86
C GLN A 562 15.77 13.05 -7.25
N PHE A 563 15.50 13.01 -8.54
CA PHE A 563 14.19 12.82 -9.14
C PHE A 563 14.19 11.58 -10.02
N LYS A 564 13.09 10.82 -9.99
CA LYS A 564 12.88 9.62 -10.83
C LYS A 564 11.86 9.89 -11.93
N ASP A 565 11.99 9.21 -13.06
CA ASP A 565 10.97 9.24 -14.12
C ASP A 565 9.67 8.60 -13.60
N ILE A 566 8.57 9.36 -13.63
CA ILE A 566 7.29 8.92 -13.08
C ILE A 566 6.66 7.74 -13.86
N CYS A 567 7.04 7.56 -15.12
CA CYS A 567 6.59 6.48 -15.99
C CYS A 567 7.55 5.27 -15.97
N LYS A 568 8.77 5.46 -15.46
CA LYS A 568 9.83 4.45 -15.35
C LYS A 568 10.57 4.56 -14.00
N PRO A 569 9.88 4.34 -12.87
CA PRO A 569 10.45 4.59 -11.54
C PRO A 569 11.67 3.73 -11.22
N ASP A 570 11.77 2.52 -11.80
CA ASP A 570 12.86 1.57 -11.53
C ASP A 570 14.11 1.83 -12.38
N SER A 571 14.05 2.76 -13.34
CA SER A 571 15.16 3.05 -14.25
C SER A 571 16.14 4.02 -13.59
N VAL A 572 17.13 3.47 -12.87
CA VAL A 572 18.19 4.24 -12.19
C VAL A 572 18.99 5.12 -13.16
N ILE A 573 19.07 4.73 -14.43
CA ILE A 573 19.74 5.49 -15.50
C ILE A 573 18.97 6.78 -15.84
N ASP A 574 17.67 6.82 -15.58
CA ASP A 574 16.80 7.96 -15.92
C ASP A 574 16.69 8.99 -14.78
N PHE A 575 17.46 8.87 -13.70
CA PHE A 575 17.44 9.83 -12.59
C PHE A 575 17.97 11.20 -12.99
N GLU A 576 17.28 12.23 -12.52
CA GLU A 576 17.67 13.63 -12.66
C GLU A 576 18.15 14.17 -11.31
N PHE A 577 19.28 14.87 -11.30
CA PHE A 577 19.82 15.48 -10.09
C PHE A 577 19.63 17.00 -10.16
N VAL A 578 19.02 17.56 -9.12
CA VAL A 578 18.69 18.98 -9.01
C VAL A 578 19.64 19.62 -7.99
N GLU A 579 20.43 20.57 -8.48
CA GLU A 579 21.52 21.24 -7.74
C GLU A 579 21.49 22.75 -7.98
N ASN A 580 22.10 23.53 -7.09
CA ASN A 580 22.10 25.00 -7.18
C ASN A 580 22.78 25.56 -8.44
N ARG A 581 23.66 24.78 -9.07
CA ARG A 581 24.49 25.22 -10.21
C ARG A 581 23.99 24.75 -11.56
N ASN A 582 22.89 23.99 -11.61
CA ASN A 582 22.35 23.46 -12.85
C ASN A 582 21.09 24.23 -13.31
N ARG A 583 20.53 23.81 -14.44
CA ARG A 583 19.32 24.41 -15.04
C ARG A 583 18.07 24.32 -14.16
N PHE A 584 18.11 23.55 -13.07
CA PHE A 584 17.01 23.35 -12.13
C PHE A 584 17.18 24.13 -10.82
N SER A 585 18.04 25.17 -10.80
CA SER A 585 18.26 26.00 -9.60
C SER A 585 16.97 26.54 -8.98
N THR A 586 15.99 26.99 -9.78
CA THR A 586 14.67 27.43 -9.30
C THR A 586 13.92 26.31 -8.58
N VAL A 587 13.93 25.10 -9.12
CA VAL A 587 13.28 23.91 -8.51
C VAL A 587 13.90 23.64 -7.15
N LYS A 588 15.23 23.67 -7.03
CA LYS A 588 15.92 23.50 -5.74
C LYS A 588 15.53 24.62 -4.76
N MET A 589 15.48 25.87 -5.19
CA MET A 589 15.09 26.99 -4.33
C MET A 589 13.68 26.83 -3.76
N GLU A 590 12.72 26.40 -4.57
CA GLU A 590 11.35 26.16 -4.12
C GLU A 590 11.27 25.00 -3.12
N LEU A 591 12.01 23.91 -3.36
CA LEU A 591 12.09 22.78 -2.42
C LEU A 591 12.72 23.17 -1.08
N GLU A 592 13.79 23.98 -1.11
CA GLU A 592 14.43 24.49 0.11
C GLU A 592 13.47 25.41 0.87
N HIS A 593 12.75 26.30 0.18
CA HIS A 593 11.73 27.15 0.81
C HIS A 593 10.63 26.32 1.47
N TYR A 594 10.14 25.28 0.80
CA TYR A 594 9.18 24.36 1.40
C TYR A 594 9.77 23.67 2.64
N ARG A 595 11.00 23.17 2.55
CA ARG A 595 11.68 22.47 3.64
C ARG A 595 11.91 23.37 4.87
N THR A 596 12.36 24.61 4.67
CA THR A 596 12.65 25.53 5.78
C THR A 596 11.39 26.14 6.35
N ASP A 597 10.50 26.66 5.50
CA ASP A 597 9.44 27.57 5.96
C ASP A 597 8.18 26.78 6.33
N MET A 598 7.83 25.74 5.55
CA MET A 598 6.66 24.92 5.82
C MET A 598 6.94 23.82 6.85
N LEU A 599 8.06 23.11 6.70
CA LEU A 599 8.38 21.97 7.57
C LEU A 599 9.24 22.33 8.78
N GLY A 600 9.84 23.54 8.79
CA GLY A 600 10.70 23.99 9.89
C GLY A 600 11.99 23.18 10.03
N ILE A 601 12.49 22.57 8.95
CA ILE A 601 13.77 21.86 8.95
C ILE A 601 14.87 22.89 8.69
N ASN A 602 15.63 23.28 9.72
CA ASN A 602 16.78 24.14 9.54
C ASN A 602 17.98 23.32 9.06
N LYS A 603 18.89 23.94 8.29
CA LYS A 603 20.17 23.33 7.90
C LYS A 603 21.11 23.00 9.08
N ASN A 604 20.78 23.43 10.29
CA ASN A 604 21.64 23.32 11.48
C ASN A 604 21.09 22.40 12.59
N ASP A 605 19.99 21.67 12.37
CA ASP A 605 19.39 20.83 13.43
C ASP A 605 19.95 19.38 13.46
N ASN A 606 21.05 19.11 12.76
CA ASN A 606 21.73 17.79 12.70
C ASN A 606 23.20 17.81 13.20
N ASP A 607 23.63 18.86 13.92
CA ASP A 607 24.94 18.88 14.61
C ASP A 607 24.83 18.44 16.08
#